data_AF-A0A9X7BTI2-F1
#
_entry.id   AF-A0A9X7BTI2-F1
#
_cell.length_a   1.000
_cell.length_b   1.000
_cell.length_c   1.000
_cell.angle_alpha   90.00
_cell.angle_beta   90.00
_cell.angle_gamma   90.00
#
_symmetry.space_group_name_H-M   'P 1'
#
loop_
_entity.id
_entity.type
_entity.pdbx_description
1 polymer ?
#
loop_
_entity_poly.entity_id
_entity_poly.type
_entity_poly.pdbx_seq_one_letter_code
_entity_poly.pdbx_strand_id
1 'polypeptide(L)' 'MSMEHISKSIFITNTFAQAHPEEHIRLWAQFEKEVPYSKRSGTYGADNLAYVSWLKKQQNPVVKQFLTTNITQSSF' A
#
# COMPACT_ATOMS: atom_id res chain seq x y z
N MET A 1 -6.46 12.77 9.54
CA MET A 1 -6.78 11.50 8.83
C MET A 1 -7.69 10.69 9.72
N SER A 2 -8.71 10.04 9.17
CA SER A 2 -9.61 9.17 9.96
C SER A 2 -8.93 7.83 10.27
N MET A 3 -9.29 7.22 11.40
CA MET A 3 -8.86 5.86 11.75
C MET A 3 -9.27 4.84 10.68
N GLU A 4 -10.40 5.06 10.02
CA GLU A 4 -10.87 4.24 8.91
C GLU A 4 -9.87 4.19 7.75
N HIS A 5 -9.30 5.33 7.35
CA HIS A 5 -8.31 5.37 6.27
C HIS A 5 -7.04 4.60 6.64
N ILE A 6 -6.58 4.72 7.89
CA ILE A 6 -5.42 3.98 8.40
C ILE A 6 -5.71 2.47 8.38
N SER A 7 -6.82 2.05 8.96
CA SER A 7 -7.23 0.63 8.99
C SER A 7 -7.36 0.05 7.58
N LYS A 8 -7.94 0.82 6.64
CA LYS A 8 -8.05 0.41 5.24
C LYS A 8 -6.67 0.25 4.60
N SER A 9 -5.74 1.19 4.82
CA SER A 9 -4.38 1.05 4.27
C SER A 9 -3.58 -0.12 4.84
N ILE A 10 -3.77 -0.44 6.12
CA ILE A 10 -3.16 -1.62 6.74
C ILE A 10 -3.74 -2.89 6.12
N PHE A 11 -5.07 -2.96 6.00
CA PHE A 11 -5.75 -4.09 5.36
C PHE A 11 -5.25 -4.31 3.92
N ILE A 12 -5.15 -3.25 3.13
CA ILE A 12 -4.66 -3.31 1.74
C ILE A 12 -3.23 -3.84 1.70
N THR A 13 -2.35 -3.30 2.54
CA THR A 13 -0.93 -3.69 2.58
C THR A 13 -0.78 -5.16 2.95
N ASN A 14 -1.49 -5.61 3.98
CA ASN A 14 -1.45 -7.00 4.44
C ASN A 14 -2.04 -7.97 3.41
N THR A 15 -3.19 -7.63 2.82
CA THR A 15 -3.83 -8.46 1.79
C THR A 15 -2.96 -8.55 0.54
N PHE A 16 -2.30 -7.46 0.16
CA PHE A 16 -1.34 -7.47 -0.95
C PHE A 16 -0.13 -8.36 -0.64
N ALA A 17 0.43 -8.25 0.57
CA ALA A 17 1.53 -9.10 1.02
C ALA A 17 1.17 -10.59 1.05
N GLN A 18 -0.07 -10.92 1.43
CA GLN A 18 -0.55 -12.29 1.44
C GLN A 18 -0.79 -12.84 0.02
N ALA A 19 -1.40 -12.05 -0.87
CA ALA A 19 -1.73 -12.49 -2.22
C ALA A 19 -0.50 -12.51 -3.15
N HIS A 20 0.46 -11.60 -2.95
CA HIS A 20 1.62 -11.41 -3.81
C HIS A 20 2.89 -11.17 -2.98
N PRO A 21 3.36 -12.16 -2.20
CA PRO A 21 4.44 -11.96 -1.21
C PRO A 21 5.76 -11.50 -1.82
N GLU A 22 6.21 -12.14 -2.91
CA GLU A 22 7.48 -11.78 -3.56
C GLU A 22 7.42 -10.36 -4.14
N GLU A 23 6.31 -10.02 -4.77
CA GLU A 23 6.11 -8.71 -5.38
C GLU A 23 5.96 -7.62 -4.32
N HIS A 24 5.30 -7.92 -3.21
CA HIS A 24 5.23 -7.05 -2.05
C HIS A 24 6.63 -6.76 -1.48
N ILE A 25 7.47 -7.78 -1.26
CA ILE A 25 8.84 -7.59 -0.75
C ILE A 25 9.64 -6.70 -1.69
N ARG A 26 9.59 -6.97 -3.00
CA ARG A 26 10.30 -6.19 -4.01
C ARG A 26 9.86 -4.73 -4.02
N LEU A 27 8.56 -4.49 -4.00
CA LEU A 27 7.97 -3.15 -4.04
C LEU A 27 8.14 -2.39 -2.73
N TRP A 28 8.10 -3.07 -1.58
CA TRP A 28 8.37 -2.45 -0.29
C TRP A 28 9.83 -1.97 -0.24
N ALA A 29 10.79 -2.80 -0.64
CA ALA A 29 12.19 -2.41 -0.71
C ALA A 29 12.43 -1.21 -1.65
N GLN A 30 11.70 -1.14 -2.76
CA GLN A 30 11.75 0.02 -3.67
C GLN A 30 11.14 1.27 -3.02
N PHE A 31 9.97 1.13 -2.40
CA PHE A 31 9.31 2.20 -1.65
C PHE A 31 10.22 2.79 -0.58
N GLU A 32 10.94 1.97 0.18
CA GLU A 32 11.84 2.44 1.23
C GLU A 32 13.03 3.25 0.70
N LYS A 33 13.48 2.96 -0.53
CA LYS A 33 14.54 3.72 -1.22
C LYS A 33 14.02 5.04 -1.79
N GLU A 34 12.80 5.05 -2.31
CA GLU A 34 12.22 6.21 -2.99
C GLU A 34 11.52 7.19 -2.03
N VAL A 35 11.01 6.69 -0.92
CA VAL A 35 10.24 7.47 0.06
C VAL A 35 11.06 7.61 1.34
N PRO A 36 11.60 8.81 1.62
CA PRO A 36 12.37 9.07 2.83
C PRO A 36 11.60 8.69 4.08
N TYR A 37 12.30 8.17 5.09
CA TYR A 37 11.69 7.74 6.36
C TYR A 37 10.77 8.81 6.96
N SER A 38 11.19 10.07 6.95
CA SER A 38 10.40 11.23 7.45
C SER A 38 9.03 11.40 6.80
N LYS A 39 8.81 10.86 5.59
CA LYS A 39 7.52 10.90 4.86
C LYS A 39 6.64 9.66 5.09
N ARG A 40 7.16 8.65 5.78
CA ARG A 40 6.49 7.36 6.07
C ARG A 40 6.55 6.99 7.56
N SER A 41 6.96 7.92 8.41
CA SER A 41 7.11 7.74 9.87
C SER A 41 6.27 8.75 10.64
N GLY A 42 5.98 8.47 11.91
CA GLY A 42 5.33 9.40 12.83
C GLY A 42 4.21 8.73 13.61
N THR A 43 3.02 8.67 13.03
CA THR A 43 1.84 8.04 13.64
C THR A 43 1.66 6.60 13.17
N TYR A 44 0.96 5.80 13.98
CA TYR A 44 0.59 4.43 13.62
C TYR A 44 -0.06 4.36 12.22
N GLY A 45 0.45 3.45 11.37
CA GLY A 45 -0.02 3.23 10.01
C GLY A 45 0.37 4.30 8.98
N ALA A 46 1.20 5.29 9.34
CA ALA A 46 1.69 6.29 8.39
C ALA A 46 2.50 5.68 7.24
N ASP A 47 3.24 4.60 7.52
CA ASP A 47 3.98 3.79 6.56
C ASP A 47 3.06 3.12 5.55
N ASN A 48 1.98 2.48 6.02
CA ASN A 48 0.98 1.81 5.20
C ASN A 48 0.24 2.80 4.30
N LEU A 49 -0.12 3.97 4.82
CA LEU A 49 -0.73 5.04 4.05
C LEU A 49 0.19 5.54 2.93
N ALA A 50 1.45 5.81 3.28
CA ALA A 50 2.46 6.24 2.32
C ALA A 50 2.71 5.17 1.25
N TYR A 51 2.78 3.90 1.67
CA TYR A 51 3.00 2.77 0.77
C TYR A 51 1.84 2.56 -0.19
N VAL A 52 0.59 2.53 0.29
CA VAL A 52 -0.60 2.40 -0.58
C VAL A 52 -0.71 3.57 -1.54
N SER A 53 -0.42 4.79 -1.09
CA SER A 53 -0.38 5.98 -1.94
C SER A 53 0.71 5.89 -3.02
N TRP A 54 1.87 5.32 -2.67
CA TRP A 54 2.97 5.09 -3.59
C TRP A 54 2.65 3.97 -4.59
N LEU A 55 2.07 2.86 -4.14
CA LEU A 55 1.63 1.72 -4.96
C LEU A 55 0.64 2.16 -6.06
N LYS A 56 -0.33 3.02 -5.73
CA LYS A 56 -1.30 3.57 -6.70
C LYS A 56 -0.65 4.35 -7.84
N LYS A 57 0.55 4.88 -7.63
CA LYS A 57 1.32 5.62 -8.65
C LYS A 57 2.23 4.72 -9.47
N GLN A 58 2.44 3.48 -9.03
CA GLN A 58 3.25 2.52 -9.77
C GLN A 58 2.45 2.03 -10.97
N GLN A 59 3.08 2.02 -12.14
CA GLN A 59 2.54 1.39 -13.35
C GLN A 59 2.74 -0.14 -13.32
N ASN A 60 2.60 -0.74 -12.13
CA ASN A 60 2.82 -2.16 -11.92
C ASN A 60 1.52 -2.94 -12.23
N PRO A 61 1.54 -3.87 -13.21
CA PRO A 61 0.33 -4.61 -13.59
C PRO A 61 -0.28 -5.44 -12.47
N VAL A 62 0.54 -6.06 -11.62
CA VAL A 62 0.09 -6.88 -10.48
C VAL A 62 -0.62 -6.01 -9.46
N VAL A 63 -0.04 -4.87 -9.13
CA VAL A 63 -0.65 -3.89 -8.23
C VAL A 63 -1.98 -3.38 -8.81
N LYS A 64 -2.00 -3.00 -10.09
CA LYS A 64 -3.21 -2.50 -10.74
C LYS A 64 -4.33 -3.54 -10.69
N GLN A 65 -4.05 -4.78 -11.06
CA GLN A 65 -5.02 -5.87 -10.98
C GLN A 65 -5.51 -6.10 -9.55
N PHE A 66 -4.58 -6.18 -8.59
CA PHE A 66 -4.91 -6.36 -7.17
C PHE A 66 -5.85 -5.26 -6.66
N LEU A 67 -5.54 -3.98 -6.91
CA LEU A 67 -6.36 -2.85 -6.47
C LEU A 67 -7.73 -2.82 -7.17
N THR A 68 -7.79 -3.17 -8.46
CA THR A 68 -9.06 -3.25 -9.19
C THR A 68 -9.97 -4.34 -8.61
N THR A 69 -9.44 -5.54 -8.39
CA THR A 69 -10.20 -6.70 -7.90
C THR A 69 -10.61 -6.55 -6.43
N ASN A 70 -9.70 -6.10 -5.56
CA ASN A 70 -9.92 -6.17 -4.10
C ASN A 70 -10.35 -4.85 -3.46
N ILE A 71 -10.27 -3.72 -4.19
CA ILE A 71 -10.56 -2.39 -3.62
C ILE A 71 -11.58 -1.63 -4.45
N THR A 72 -11.54 -1.75 -5.78
CA THR A 72 -12.38 -0.93 -6.66
C THR A 72 -13.77 -1.53 -6.88
N GLN A 73 -13.96 -2.84 -6.65
CA GLN A 73 -15.29 -3.44 -6.57
C GLN A 73 -16.04 -3.11 -5.27
N SER A 74 -15.33 -2.63 -4.25
CA SER A 74 -15.96 -2.03 -3.09
C SER A 74 -16.08 -0.53 -3.32
N SER A 75 -17.06 -0.13 -4.15
CA SER A 75 -17.55 1.26 -4.15
C SER A 75 -17.89 1.64 -2.71
N PHE A 76 -17.11 2.56 -2.17
CA PHE A 76 -17.35 3.33 -0.94
C PHE A 76 -17.32 4.79 -1.36
#